data_AF-A0A1G8M1R8-F1
#
_entry.id   AF-A0A1G8M1R8-F1
#
_cell.length_a   1.000
_cell.length_b   1.000
_cell.length_c   1.000
_cell.angle_alpha   90.00
_cell.angle_beta   90.00
_cell.angle_gamma   90.00
#
_symmetry.space_group_name_H-M   'P 1'
#
loop_
_entity.id
_entity.type
_entity.pdbx_description
1 polymer ?
#
loop_
_entity_poly.entity_id
_entity_poly.type
_entity_poly.pdbx_seq_one_letter_code
_entity_poly.pdbx_strand_id
1 'polypeptide(L)'
;MSEAPVTGYLPAIFCAEFESPIDALIGLHVPHDEAMDLVAAAWHRGAVRCVLASVDGGRAVAAIRLPDGRWAGCNAFPEHLCGSLDEAERRLKKLVKRGRTGVVGEL
;
A
#
# COMPACT_ATOMS: atom_id res chain seq x y z
N MET A 1 -9.64 -14.76 23.87
CA MET A 1 -9.38 -15.30 22.51
C MET A 1 -8.78 -14.15 21.73
N SER A 2 -7.45 -14.09 21.60
CA SER A 2 -6.80 -13.04 20.83
C SER A 2 -7.14 -13.27 19.36
N GLU A 3 -7.92 -12.38 18.75
CA GLU A 3 -8.00 -12.31 17.29
C GLU A 3 -6.57 -12.12 16.79
N ALA A 4 -6.05 -13.10 16.05
CA ALA A 4 -4.88 -12.85 15.22
C ALA A 4 -5.24 -11.67 14.30
N PRO A 5 -4.35 -10.68 14.11
CA PRO A 5 -4.66 -9.57 13.22
C PRO A 5 -5.04 -10.15 11.86
N VAL A 6 -6.17 -9.69 11.32
CA VAL A 6 -6.61 -10.06 9.97
C VAL A 6 -5.65 -9.40 9.01
N THR A 7 -4.57 -10.10 8.68
CA THR A 7 -3.60 -9.66 7.68
C THR A 7 -4.29 -9.70 6.32
N GLY A 8 -4.45 -8.54 5.70
CA GLY A 8 -5.04 -8.40 4.38
C GLY A 8 -3.96 -8.15 3.33
N TYR A 9 -4.09 -8.77 2.15
CA TYR A 9 -3.18 -8.54 1.03
C TYR A 9 -3.91 -7.78 -0.08
N LEU A 10 -3.33 -6.66 -0.52
CA LEU A 10 -3.89 -5.84 -1.60
C LEU A 10 -2.93 -5.76 -2.78
N PRO A 11 -3.40 -5.95 -4.02
CA PRO A 11 -2.58 -5.69 -5.20
C PRO A 11 -2.44 -4.18 -5.42
N ALA A 12 -1.26 -3.74 -5.82
CA ALA A 12 -0.97 -2.36 -6.15
C ALA A 12 -0.03 -2.27 -7.36
N ILE A 13 -0.11 -1.17 -8.10
CA ILE A 13 0.80 -0.90 -9.20
C ILE A 13 1.81 0.16 -8.78
N PHE A 14 3.07 -0.20 -8.88
CA PHE A 14 4.22 0.63 -8.53
C PHE A 14 4.26 1.90 -9.39
N CYS A 15 4.52 3.04 -8.74
CA CYS A 15 4.71 4.32 -9.40
C CYS A 15 6.14 4.83 -9.25
N ALA A 16 6.65 4.89 -8.01
CA ALA A 16 7.99 5.38 -7.70
C ALA A 16 8.49 4.87 -6.34
N GLU A 17 9.79 4.99 -6.09
CA GLU A 17 10.47 4.67 -4.84
C GLU A 17 10.79 5.92 -4.02
N PHE A 18 10.75 5.78 -2.69
CA PHE A 18 10.94 6.84 -1.72
C PHE A 18 11.68 6.32 -0.47
N GLU A 19 12.30 7.23 0.27
CA GLU A 19 13.03 6.90 1.51
C GLU A 19 12.10 6.71 2.72
N SER A 20 10.91 7.29 2.70
CA SER A 20 9.95 7.25 3.80
C SER A 20 8.51 7.00 3.33
N PRO A 21 7.62 6.46 4.19
CA PRO A 21 6.22 6.27 3.84
C PRO A 21 5.49 7.60 3.66
N ILE A 22 5.89 8.65 4.39
CA ILE A 22 5.33 10.00 4.29
C ILE A 22 5.64 10.58 2.91
N ASP A 23 6.91 10.51 2.46
CA ASP A 23 7.31 11.00 1.14
C ASP A 23 6.60 10.23 0.02
N ALA A 24 6.40 8.91 0.19
CA ALA A 24 5.65 8.11 -0.76
C ALA A 24 4.19 8.55 -0.89
N LEU A 25 3.50 8.84 0.23
CA LEU A 25 2.13 9.31 0.22
C LEU A 25 2.02 10.73 -0.38
N ILE A 26 2.93 11.63 -0.01
CA ILE A 26 2.99 13.00 -0.57
C ILE A 26 3.26 12.94 -2.08
N GLY A 27 4.19 12.08 -2.52
CA GLY A 27 4.47 11.87 -3.94
C GLY A 27 3.28 11.31 -4.74
N LEU A 28 2.29 10.72 -4.05
CA LEU A 28 1.03 10.27 -4.63
C LEU A 28 -0.09 11.31 -4.56
N HIS A 29 0.19 12.50 -4.03
CA HIS A 29 -0.72 13.63 -3.80
C HIS A 29 -1.65 13.47 -2.59
N VAL A 30 -1.24 12.71 -1.57
CA VAL A 30 -1.90 12.77 -0.25
C VAL A 30 -1.44 14.06 0.45
N PRO A 31 -2.35 14.86 1.04
CA PRO A 31 -1.98 16.03 1.84
C PRO A 31 -0.99 15.66 2.95
N HIS A 32 -0.01 16.54 3.22
CA HIS A 32 1.06 16.26 4.17
C HIS A 32 0.54 15.87 5.56
N ASP A 33 -0.42 16.62 6.10
CA ASP A 33 -0.98 16.36 7.44
C ASP A 33 -1.72 15.02 7.49
N GLU A 34 -2.49 14.71 6.45
CA GLU A 34 -3.16 13.42 6.32
C GLU A 34 -2.16 12.26 6.21
N ALA A 35 -1.07 12.44 5.45
CA ALA A 35 -0.01 11.45 5.33
C ALA A 35 0.65 11.16 6.69
N MET A 36 0.92 12.19 7.50
CA MET A 36 1.45 12.01 8.85
C MET A 36 0.47 11.26 9.75
N ASP A 37 -0.81 11.65 9.75
CA ASP A 37 -1.84 11.03 10.58
C ASP A 37 -2.05 9.55 10.23
N LEU A 38 -2.10 9.23 8.93
CA LEU A 38 -2.22 7.85 8.45
C LEU A 38 -1.02 6.99 8.86
N VAL A 39 0.18 7.54 8.71
CA VAL A 39 1.43 6.85 9.06
C VAL A 39 1.52 6.64 10.58
N ALA A 40 1.16 7.64 11.39
CA ALA A 40 1.09 7.52 12.84
C ALA A 40 0.07 6.46 13.28
N ALA A 41 -1.13 6.48 12.68
CA ALA A 41 -2.17 5.50 12.95
C ALA A 41 -1.75 4.07 12.57
N ALA A 42 -1.03 3.90 11.46
CA ALA A 42 -0.48 2.61 11.07
C ALA A 42 0.58 2.12 12.07
N TRP A 43 1.49 2.99 12.53
CA TRP A 43 2.51 2.62 13.52
C TRP A 43 1.92 2.19 14.85
N HIS A 44 0.83 2.82 15.29
CA HIS A 44 0.12 2.40 16.50
C HIS A 44 -0.43 0.97 16.40
N ARG A 45 -0.66 0.45 15.20
CA ARG A 45 -1.13 -0.93 14.96
C ARG A 45 0.01 -1.96 14.89
N GLY A 46 1.27 -1.52 14.82
CA GLY A 46 2.45 -2.40 14.82
C GLY A 46 3.45 -2.10 13.71
N ALA A 47 4.13 -3.14 13.21
CA ALA A 47 5.14 -3.01 12.17
C ALA A 47 4.49 -2.65 10.82
N VAL A 48 4.53 -1.36 10.46
CA VAL A 48 3.93 -0.86 9.22
C VAL A 48 4.66 -1.42 7.99
N ARG A 49 3.93 -2.16 7.17
CA ARG A 49 4.38 -2.63 5.85
C ARG A 49 3.57 -2.04 4.70
N CYS A 50 2.37 -1.55 4.99
CA CYS A 50 1.54 -0.85 4.03
C CYS A 50 0.75 0.26 4.74
N VAL A 51 0.67 1.44 4.11
CA VAL A 51 -0.24 2.52 4.51
C VAL A 51 -1.14 2.82 3.33
N LEU A 52 -2.44 2.58 3.50
CA LEU A 52 -3.46 2.84 2.48
C LEU A 52 -4.06 4.23 2.69
N ALA A 53 -4.23 4.97 1.59
CA ALA A 53 -4.83 6.29 1.57
C ALA A 53 -5.78 6.44 0.37
N SER A 54 -6.58 7.50 0.37
CA SER A 54 -7.31 7.97 -0.80
C SER A 54 -6.84 9.37 -1.13
N VAL A 55 -6.76 9.70 -2.42
CA VAL A 55 -6.47 11.06 -2.88
C VAL A 55 -7.72 11.69 -3.49
N ASP A 56 -7.71 13.01 -3.63
CA ASP A 56 -8.78 13.75 -4.29
C ASP A 56 -9.14 13.11 -5.65
N GLY A 57 -10.44 12.83 -5.83
CA GLY A 57 -10.94 12.03 -6.95
C GLY A 57 -11.19 10.55 -6.62
N GLY A 58 -11.01 10.13 -5.36
CA GLY A 58 -11.41 8.81 -4.86
C GLY A 58 -10.46 7.67 -5.23
N ARG A 59 -9.29 8.00 -5.80
CA ARG A 59 -8.29 6.99 -6.17
C ARG A 59 -7.60 6.47 -4.92
N ALA A 60 -7.59 5.15 -4.74
CA ALA A 60 -6.82 4.52 -3.67
C ALA A 60 -5.33 4.49 -4.03
N VAL A 61 -4.49 4.87 -3.07
CA VAL A 61 -3.03 4.84 -3.18
C VAL A 61 -2.44 4.20 -1.93
N ALA A 62 -1.23 3.65 -2.05
CA ALA A 62 -0.56 3.05 -0.92
C ALA A 62 0.94 3.32 -0.91
N ALA A 63 1.49 3.52 0.28
CA ALA A 63 2.92 3.39 0.53
C ALA A 63 3.19 1.96 1.01
N ILE A 64 4.03 1.21 0.30
CA ILE A 64 4.35 -0.20 0.60
C ILE A 64 5.84 -0.34 0.85
N ARG A 65 6.21 -0.95 1.97
CA ARG A 65 7.62 -1.16 2.33
C ARG A 65 8.23 -2.27 1.48
N LEU A 66 9.33 -1.96 0.81
CA LEU A 66 10.08 -2.88 -0.03
C LEU A 66 11.08 -3.71 0.79
N PRO A 67 11.58 -4.85 0.26
CA PRO A 67 12.55 -5.69 0.96
C PRO A 67 13.87 -5.00 1.31
N ASP A 68 14.28 -3.99 0.53
CA ASP A 68 15.49 -3.20 0.76
C ASP A 68 15.32 -2.11 1.82
N GLY A 69 14.10 -1.94 2.35
CA GLY A 69 13.76 -0.97 3.38
C GLY A 69 13.17 0.34 2.86
N ARG A 70 13.23 0.61 1.56
CA ARG A 70 12.58 1.77 0.93
C ARG A 70 11.07 1.59 0.84
N TRP A 71 10.38 2.62 0.34
CA TRP A 71 8.94 2.64 0.19
C TRP A 71 8.55 2.83 -1.28
N ALA A 72 7.68 1.97 -1.77
CA ALA A 72 7.02 2.15 -3.05
C ALA A 72 5.74 2.96 -2.87
N GLY A 73 5.62 4.07 -3.61
CA GLY A 73 4.35 4.73 -3.82
C GLY A 73 3.58 4.03 -4.94
N CYS A 74 2.34 3.63 -4.69
CA CYS A 74 1.56 2.78 -5.58
C CYS A 74 0.12 3.27 -5.76
N ASN A 75 -0.45 3.02 -6.94
CA ASN A 75 -1.91 2.99 -7.09
C ASN A 75 -2.43 1.66 -6.54
N ALA A 76 -3.31 1.71 -5.56
CA ALA A 76 -3.82 0.54 -4.85
C ALA A 76 -5.21 0.13 -5.36
N PHE A 77 -5.57 -1.15 -5.15
CA PHE A 77 -6.90 -1.68 -5.51
C PHE A 77 -7.54 -2.39 -4.31
N PRO A 78 -8.07 -1.66 -3.31
CA PRO A 78 -8.68 -2.22 -2.11
C PRO A 78 -9.88 -3.13 -2.39
N GLU A 79 -10.61 -2.91 -3.48
CA GLU A 79 -11.68 -3.79 -3.97
C GLU A 79 -11.18 -5.21 -4.30
N HIS A 80 -9.87 -5.37 -4.44
CA HIS A 80 -9.18 -6.63 -4.68
C HIS A 80 -8.45 -7.17 -3.45
N LEU A 81 -8.79 -6.70 -2.23
CA LEU A 81 -8.29 -7.25 -0.97
C LEU A 81 -8.60 -8.76 -0.86
N CYS A 82 -7.64 -9.53 -0.36
CA CYS A 82 -7.78 -10.96 -0.12
C CYS A 82 -7.00 -11.42 1.12
N GLY A 83 -7.33 -12.62 1.61
CA GLY A 83 -6.75 -13.18 2.82
C GLY A 83 -5.41 -13.91 2.63
N SER A 84 -4.87 -13.97 1.41
CA SER A 84 -3.58 -14.63 1.15
C SER A 84 -2.75 -13.93 0.09
N LEU A 85 -1.43 -14.03 0.23
CA LEU A 85 -0.44 -13.50 -0.71
C LEU A 85 -0.62 -14.12 -2.11
N ASP A 86 -0.78 -15.44 -2.20
CA ASP A 86 -0.97 -16.15 -3.47
C ASP A 86 -2.21 -15.67 -4.24
N GLU A 87 -3.28 -15.30 -3.53
CA GLU A 87 -4.46 -14.72 -4.18
C GLU A 87 -4.20 -13.29 -4.66
N ALA A 88 -3.52 -12.47 -3.85
CA ALA A 88 -3.17 -11.10 -4.22
C ALA A 88 -2.26 -11.09 -5.45
N GLU A 89 -1.26 -11.96 -5.51
CA GLU A 89 -0.37 -12.10 -6.66
C GLU A 89 -1.12 -12.54 -7.92
N ARG A 90 -2.05 -13.49 -7.81
CA ARG A 90 -2.90 -13.90 -8.93
C ARG A 90 -3.78 -12.76 -9.43
N ARG A 91 -4.34 -11.94 -8.54
CA ARG A 91 -5.13 -10.75 -8.90
C ARG A 91 -4.23 -9.68 -9.53
N LEU A 92 -3.05 -9.44 -8.98
CA LEU A 92 -2.06 -8.50 -9.50
C LEU A 92 -1.64 -8.84 -10.92
N LYS A 93 -1.38 -10.12 -11.22
CA LYS A 93 -1.05 -10.57 -12.59
C LYS A 93 -2.13 -10.23 -13.63
N LYS A 94 -3.40 -10.11 -13.22
CA LYS A 94 -4.51 -9.68 -14.09
C LYS A 94 -4.58 -8.16 -14.27
N LEU A 95 -4.15 -7.39 -13.26
CA LEU A 95 -4.17 -5.93 -13.25
C LEU A 95 -2.95 -5.31 -13.95
N VAL A 96 -1.80 -5.98 -13.85
CA VAL A 96 -0.57 -5.53 -14.50
C VAL A 96 -0.74 -5.60 -16.02
N LYS A 97 -0.84 -4.42 -16.63
CA LYS A 97 -0.81 -4.24 -18.09
C LYS A 97 0.64 -4.05 -18.55
N ARG A 98 0.91 -4.37 -19.83
CA ARG A 98 2.27 -4.38 -20.42
C ARG A 98 3.08 -3.14 -20.03
N GLY A 99 4.26 -3.38 -19.45
CA GLY A 99 5.24 -2.34 -19.08
C GLY A 99 5.12 -1.78 -17.65
N ARG A 100 4.11 -2.18 -16.85
CA ARG A 100 3.97 -1.75 -15.45
C ARG A 100 4.50 -2.83 -14.50
N THR A 101 5.06 -2.39 -13.38
CA THR A 101 5.48 -3.28 -12.29
C THR A 101 4.41 -3.29 -11.20
N GLY A 102 4.06 -4.47 -10.71
CA GLY A 102 3.12 -4.65 -9.61
C GLY A 102 3.82 -4.98 -8.29
N VAL A 103 3.18 -4.66 -7.19
CA VAL A 103 3.59 -5.07 -5.84
C VAL A 103 2.35 -5.43 -5.01
N VAL A 104 2.51 -6.29 -4.00
CA VAL A 104 1.45 -6.61 -3.04
C VAL A 104 1.75 -5.92 -1.73
N GLY A 105 0.78 -5.19 -1.20
CA GLY A 105 0.82 -4.60 0.14
C GLY A 105 0.19 -5.52 1.18
N GLU A 106 0.77 -5.56 2.38
CA GLU A 106 0.28 -6.29 3.55
C GLU A 106 -0.24 -5.28 4.59
N LEU A 107 -1.55 -5.34 4.89
CA LEU A 107 -2.26 -4.48 5.84
C LEU A 107 -2.36 -5.09 7.23
#